data_AF-A0A160UJ32-F1
#
_entry.id   AF-A0A160UJ32-F1
#
_cell.length_a   1.000
_cell.length_b   1.000
_cell.length_c   1.000
_cell.angle_alpha   90.00
_cell.angle_beta   90.00
_cell.angle_gamma   90.00
#
_symmetry.space_group_name_H-M   'P 1'
#
loop_
_entity.id
_entity.type
_entity.pdbx_description
1 polymer ?
#
loop_
_entity_poly.entity_id
_entity_poly.type
_entity_poly.pdbx_seq_one_letter_code
_entity_poly.pdbx_strand_id
1 'polypeptide(L)'
;MIERTEERFGLKPERLAADTAYGSAPMLNWLVEKDIAPHIPVIDKSKREDGTFSRTDFRYDPAGDVYLCPGGKRLGTSGTVYEGKTLLYRASKLDCDVCPLKPQCCPKEPSRKIPRDIHEHARDVARSFAGTEGF
;
A
#
# COMPACT_ATOMS: atom_id res chain seq x y z
N MET A 1 21.74 5.39 11.19
CA MET A 1 22.16 4.62 12.40
C MET A 1 22.62 3.22 12.02
N ILE A 2 21.81 2.45 11.26
CA ILE A 2 22.20 1.10 10.81
C ILE A 2 23.47 1.10 9.95
N GLU A 3 23.57 1.99 8.97
CA GLU A 3 24.78 2.09 8.12
C GLU A 3 26.04 2.33 8.94
N ARG A 4 25.98 3.25 9.91
CA ARG A 4 27.10 3.48 10.84
C ARG A 4 27.45 2.25 11.69
N THR A 5 26.46 1.44 12.06
CA THR A 5 26.68 0.20 12.82
C THR A 5 27.35 -0.86 11.95
N GLU A 6 26.92 -0.99 10.70
CA GLU A 6 27.52 -1.88 9.71
C GLU A 6 28.97 -1.47 9.42
N GLU A 7 29.22 -0.19 9.18
CA GLU A 7 30.56 0.35 8.93
C GLU A 7 31.52 0.16 10.13
N ARG A 8 31.04 0.39 11.35
CA ARG A 8 31.91 0.36 12.55
C ARG A 8 32.10 -1.03 13.14
N PHE A 9 31.09 -1.88 13.03
CA PHE A 9 31.06 -3.16 13.75
C PHE A 9 30.87 -4.36 12.83
N GLY A 10 30.62 -4.17 11.54
CA GLY A 10 30.31 -5.26 10.61
C GLY A 10 28.99 -5.97 10.92
N LEU A 11 28.11 -5.32 11.68
CA LEU A 11 26.84 -5.90 12.13
C LEU A 11 25.68 -5.31 11.34
N LYS A 12 24.86 -6.20 10.77
CA LYS A 12 23.62 -5.86 10.07
C LYS A 12 22.47 -6.64 10.72
N PRO A 13 21.42 -5.96 11.22
CA PRO A 13 20.30 -6.64 11.85
C PRO A 13 19.43 -7.32 10.79
N GLU A 14 18.94 -8.52 11.10
CA GLU A 14 17.93 -9.20 10.27
C GLU A 14 16.54 -8.58 10.43
N ARG A 15 16.26 -7.98 11.60
CA ARG A 15 14.96 -7.42 11.96
C ARG A 15 15.15 -6.06 12.64
N LEU A 16 14.26 -5.11 12.35
CA LEU A 16 14.23 -3.81 13.01
C LEU A 16 12.84 -3.53 13.59
N ALA A 17 12.76 -3.40 14.91
CA ALA A 17 11.56 -2.92 15.58
C ALA A 17 11.70 -1.43 15.90
N ALA A 18 10.62 -0.67 15.68
CA ALA A 18 10.54 0.75 16.02
C ALA A 18 9.08 1.16 16.22
N ASP A 19 8.88 2.33 16.82
CA ASP A 19 7.54 2.90 16.97
C ASP A 19 6.94 3.34 15.62
N THR A 20 5.64 3.62 15.65
CA THR A 20 4.84 4.04 14.50
C THR A 20 5.34 5.31 13.79
N ALA A 21 6.08 6.20 14.48
CA ALA A 21 6.63 7.40 13.86
C ALA A 21 7.72 7.06 12.82
N TYR A 22 8.33 5.89 12.92
CA TYR A 22 9.28 5.36 11.93
C TYR A 22 8.62 4.54 10.81
N GLY A 23 7.29 4.34 10.86
CA GLY A 23 6.51 3.55 9.89
C GLY A 23 6.21 4.25 8.56
N SER A 24 7.04 5.21 8.15
CA SER A 24 6.86 5.92 6.88
C SER A 24 7.19 5.03 5.68
N ALA A 25 6.47 5.18 4.57
CA ALA A 25 6.66 4.33 3.38
C ALA A 25 8.11 4.32 2.85
N PRO A 26 8.82 5.48 2.76
CA PRO A 26 10.23 5.49 2.34
C PRO A 26 11.16 4.75 3.31
N MET A 27 10.94 4.89 4.63
CA MET A 27 11.75 4.20 5.64
C MET A 27 11.57 2.68 5.56
N LEU A 28 10.33 2.23 5.41
CA LEU A 28 10.02 0.81 5.25
C LEU A 28 10.63 0.26 3.96
N ASN A 29 10.56 0.99 2.86
CA ASN A 29 11.19 0.60 1.60
C ASN A 29 12.70 0.43 1.75
N TRP A 30 13.35 1.40 2.39
CA TRP A 30 14.79 1.35 2.63
C TRP A 30 15.21 0.14 3.49
N LEU A 31 14.40 -0.25 4.47
CA LEU A 31 14.64 -1.47 5.26
C LEU A 31 14.50 -2.74 4.42
N VAL A 32 13.42 -2.84 3.64
CA VAL A 32 13.16 -3.99 2.77
C VAL A 32 14.23 -4.14 1.68
N GLU A 33 14.67 -3.04 1.06
CA GLU A 33 15.76 -3.04 0.07
C GLU A 33 17.10 -3.49 0.66
N LYS A 34 17.30 -3.27 1.96
CA LYS A 34 18.46 -3.76 2.70
C LYS A 34 18.25 -5.15 3.28
N ASP A 35 17.19 -5.89 2.94
CA ASP A 35 16.92 -7.22 3.49
C ASP A 35 16.78 -7.20 5.04
N ILE A 36 16.21 -6.12 5.57
CA ILE A 36 15.93 -5.96 7.01
C ILE A 36 14.42 -6.02 7.19
N ALA A 37 13.92 -6.99 7.95
CA ALA A 37 12.48 -7.13 8.20
C ALA A 37 11.96 -5.98 9.09
N PRO A 38 11.05 -5.11 8.60
CA PRO A 38 10.51 -4.02 9.40
C PRO A 38 9.38 -4.49 10.32
N HIS A 39 9.68 -4.61 11.61
CA HIS A 39 8.70 -4.80 12.69
C HIS A 39 8.22 -3.44 13.21
N ILE A 40 7.61 -2.66 12.31
CA ILE A 40 7.18 -1.29 12.61
C ILE A 40 5.69 -1.17 12.32
N PRO A 41 4.85 -0.72 13.27
CA PRO A 41 3.42 -0.55 13.03
C PRO A 41 3.15 0.44 11.90
N VAL A 42 2.32 0.05 10.94
CA VAL A 42 1.88 0.90 9.83
C VAL A 42 0.47 1.41 10.11
N ILE A 43 0.29 2.73 10.23
CA ILE A 43 -1.04 3.32 10.30
C ILE A 43 -1.71 3.16 8.93
N ASP A 44 -2.74 2.32 8.88
CA ASP A 44 -3.59 2.18 7.71
C ASP A 44 -4.84 3.07 7.83
N LYS A 45 -4.80 4.23 7.18
CA LYS A 45 -5.96 5.14 7.07
C LYS A 45 -6.87 4.80 5.88
N SER A 46 -6.74 3.61 5.27
CA SER A 46 -7.54 3.23 4.12
C SER A 46 -8.93 2.70 4.47
N LYS A 47 -9.17 2.38 5.76
CA LYS A 47 -10.50 2.04 6.26
C LYS A 47 -11.44 3.22 6.12
N ARG A 48 -12.63 2.95 5.60
CA ARG A 48 -13.71 3.93 5.45
C ARG A 48 -14.86 3.53 6.36
N GLU A 49 -15.42 4.50 7.07
CA GLU A 49 -16.55 4.30 7.98
C GLU A 49 -17.90 4.64 7.31
N ASP A 50 -17.86 5.12 6.06
CA ASP A 50 -19.04 5.53 5.29
C ASP A 50 -19.76 4.38 4.57
N GLY A 51 -19.37 3.13 4.84
CA GLY A 51 -19.92 1.92 4.21
C GLY A 51 -19.52 1.73 2.75
N THR A 52 -18.72 2.63 2.17
CA THR A 52 -18.18 2.43 0.83
C THR A 52 -17.05 1.41 0.87
N PHE A 53 -16.84 0.71 -0.25
CA PHE A 53 -15.67 -0.18 -0.35
C PHE A 53 -14.41 0.61 0.00
N SER A 54 -13.55 0.00 0.79
CA SER A 54 -12.25 0.51 1.21
C SER A 54 -11.19 0.08 0.19
N ARG A 55 -9.90 0.25 0.50
CA ARG A 55 -8.84 -0.26 -0.38
C ARG A 55 -8.68 -1.78 -0.26
N THR A 56 -8.96 -2.37 0.90
CA THR A 56 -8.77 -3.81 1.15
C THR A 56 -9.73 -4.69 0.35
N ASP A 57 -10.86 -4.12 -0.08
CA ASP A 57 -11.82 -4.78 -0.97
C ASP A 57 -11.32 -4.91 -2.42
N PHE A 58 -10.20 -4.26 -2.75
CA PHE A 58 -9.59 -4.32 -4.07
C PHE A 58 -8.30 -5.12 -4.00
N ARG A 59 -8.22 -6.17 -4.83
CA ARG A 59 -7.04 -7.03 -4.90
C ARG A 59 -6.02 -6.40 -5.84
N TYR A 60 -4.79 -6.19 -5.36
CA TYR A 60 -3.69 -5.79 -6.23
C TYR A 60 -3.10 -7.03 -6.92
N ASP A 61 -2.89 -6.94 -8.23
CA ASP A 61 -2.18 -7.93 -9.05
C ASP A 61 -0.82 -7.34 -9.47
N PRO A 62 0.29 -7.76 -8.82
CA PRO A 62 1.63 -7.26 -9.14
C PRO A 62 2.08 -7.60 -10.56
N ALA A 63 1.61 -8.70 -11.15
CA ALA A 63 2.07 -9.14 -12.47
C ALA A 63 1.57 -8.23 -13.59
N GLY A 64 0.35 -7.70 -13.44
CA GLY A 64 -0.25 -6.79 -14.39
C GLY A 64 -0.15 -5.31 -14.01
N ASP A 65 0.38 -5.00 -12.82
CA ASP A 65 0.29 -3.67 -12.18
C ASP A 65 -1.13 -3.09 -12.23
N VAL A 66 -2.11 -3.86 -11.74
CA VAL A 66 -3.52 -3.46 -11.73
C VAL A 66 -4.19 -3.81 -10.41
N TYR A 67 -5.24 -3.06 -10.07
CA TYR A 67 -6.20 -3.50 -9.05
C TYR A 67 -7.40 -4.18 -9.70
N LEU A 68 -7.91 -5.21 -9.04
CA LEU A 68 -9.18 -5.87 -9.34
C LEU A 68 -10.22 -5.42 -8.34
N CYS A 69 -11.33 -4.88 -8.84
CA CYS A 69 -12.46 -4.50 -7.97
C CYS A 69 -13.35 -5.70 -7.61
N PRO A 70 -14.21 -5.56 -6.58
CA PRO A 70 -15.20 -6.59 -6.24
C PRO A 70 -16.13 -6.97 -7.41
N GLY A 71 -16.34 -6.07 -8.37
CA GLY A 71 -17.08 -6.33 -9.61
C GLY A 71 -16.26 -7.00 -10.72
N GLY A 72 -15.04 -7.44 -10.45
CA GLY A 72 -14.16 -8.15 -11.40
C GLY A 72 -13.50 -7.27 -12.46
N LYS A 73 -13.62 -5.94 -12.39
CA LYS A 73 -13.03 -5.00 -13.35
C LYS A 73 -11.64 -4.56 -12.92
N ARG A 74 -10.79 -4.28 -13.90
CA ARG A 74 -9.41 -3.82 -13.71
C ARG A 74 -9.35 -2.30 -13.53
N LEU A 75 -8.50 -1.86 -12.63
CA LEU A 75 -8.10 -0.48 -12.45
C LEU A 75 -6.61 -0.39 -12.77
N GLY A 76 -6.28 0.39 -13.81
CA GLY A 76 -4.90 0.63 -14.23
C GLY A 76 -4.42 2.03 -13.82
N THR A 77 -3.12 2.26 -13.93
CA THR A 77 -2.47 3.55 -13.70
C THR A 77 -1.90 4.10 -15.02
N SER A 78 -1.79 5.43 -15.14
CA SER A 78 -1.04 6.07 -16.23
C SER A 78 0.47 6.12 -15.96
N GLY A 79 0.92 5.62 -14.79
CA GLY A 79 2.29 5.74 -14.31
C GLY A 79 2.65 7.14 -13.78
N THR A 80 1.72 8.09 -13.80
CA THR A 80 1.95 9.44 -13.29
C THR A 80 2.00 9.44 -11.77
N VAL A 81 3.15 9.86 -11.21
CA VAL A 81 3.35 10.00 -9.77
C VAL A 81 2.96 11.40 -9.32
N TYR A 82 1.94 11.49 -8.48
CA TYR A 82 1.47 12.72 -7.85
C TYR A 82 2.21 12.95 -6.53
N GLU A 83 2.59 14.20 -6.28
CA GLU A 83 3.28 14.64 -5.06
C GLU A 83 4.53 13.79 -4.72
N GLY A 84 5.19 13.26 -5.75
CA GLY A 84 6.41 12.46 -5.64
C GLY A 84 6.24 11.06 -5.01
N LYS A 85 5.04 10.63 -4.63
CA LYS A 85 4.82 9.37 -3.91
C LYS A 85 3.56 8.60 -4.24
N THR A 86 2.58 9.20 -4.93
CA THR A 86 1.26 8.58 -5.12
C THR A 86 0.99 8.24 -6.58
N LEU A 87 0.77 6.96 -6.87
CA LEU A 87 0.19 6.49 -8.13
C LEU A 87 -1.34 6.41 -8.01
N LEU A 88 -2.05 6.72 -9.08
CA LEU A 88 -3.51 6.72 -9.08
C LEU A 88 -4.07 5.69 -10.06
N TYR A 89 -4.62 4.62 -9.49
CA TYR A 89 -5.28 3.56 -10.23
C TYR A 89 -6.74 3.92 -10.46
N ARG A 90 -7.21 3.86 -11.70
CA ARG A 90 -8.55 4.31 -12.10
C ARG A 90 -9.31 3.20 -12.80
N ALA A 91 -10.58 3.05 -12.44
CA ALA A 91 -11.50 2.20 -13.18
C ALA A 91 -11.96 2.90 -14.46
N SER A 92 -12.34 2.11 -15.48
CA SER A 92 -13.05 2.65 -16.62
C SER A 92 -14.40 3.22 -16.20
N LYS A 93 -14.69 4.45 -16.61
CA LYS A 93 -16.00 5.07 -16.38
C LYS A 93 -17.13 4.25 -17.01
N LEU A 94 -16.91 3.72 -18.22
CA LEU A 94 -17.90 2.91 -18.93
C LEU A 94 -18.27 1.65 -18.14
N ASP A 95 -17.29 1.00 -17.51
CA ASP A 95 -17.54 -0.15 -16.64
C ASP A 95 -18.28 0.26 -15.36
N CYS A 96 -17.92 1.39 -14.77
CA CYS A 96 -18.56 1.89 -13.55
C CYS A 96 -20.01 2.33 -13.80
N ASP A 97 -20.31 2.94 -14.94
CA ASP A 97 -21.64 3.50 -15.24
C ASP A 97 -22.75 2.45 -15.28
N VAL A 98 -22.43 1.24 -15.74
CA VAL A 98 -23.38 0.10 -15.77
C VAL A 98 -23.24 -0.84 -14.58
N CYS A 99 -22.34 -0.55 -13.63
CA CYS A 99 -22.03 -1.44 -12.53
C CYS A 99 -23.09 -1.38 -11.42
N PRO A 100 -23.70 -2.51 -11.01
CA PRO A 100 -24.69 -2.54 -9.94
C PRO A 100 -24.09 -2.15 -8.58
N LEU A 101 -22.79 -2.32 -8.40
CA LEU A 101 -22.07 -1.96 -7.17
C LEU A 101 -21.69 -0.47 -7.11
N LYS A 102 -21.94 0.33 -8.16
CA LYS A 102 -21.56 1.75 -8.21
C LYS A 102 -22.07 2.57 -7.00
N PRO A 103 -23.33 2.42 -6.53
CA PRO A 103 -23.85 3.19 -5.40
C PRO A 103 -23.08 2.94 -4.09
N GLN A 104 -22.58 1.72 -3.88
CA GLN A 104 -21.76 1.37 -2.71
C GLN A 104 -20.26 1.64 -2.96
N CYS A 105 -19.79 1.49 -4.19
CA CYS A 105 -18.37 1.57 -4.52
C CYS A 105 -17.86 3.01 -4.63
N CYS A 106 -18.55 3.86 -5.39
CA CYS A 106 -18.14 5.23 -5.64
C CYS A 106 -19.37 6.12 -5.90
N PRO A 107 -20.22 6.37 -4.90
CA PRO A 107 -21.48 7.09 -5.09
C PRO A 107 -21.32 8.52 -5.58
N LYS A 108 -20.22 9.19 -5.19
CA LYS A 108 -19.95 10.61 -5.47
C LYS A 108 -19.03 10.85 -6.68
N GLU A 109 -18.43 9.79 -7.22
CA GLU A 109 -17.41 9.88 -8.27
C GLU A 109 -17.88 9.14 -9.54
N PRO A 110 -17.53 9.63 -10.73
CA PRO A 110 -17.91 8.97 -11.98
C PRO A 110 -17.26 7.58 -12.13
N SER A 111 -16.08 7.39 -11.55
CA SER A 111 -15.36 6.12 -11.54
C SER A 111 -14.55 5.98 -10.26
N ARG A 112 -14.32 4.73 -9.85
CA ARG A 112 -13.50 4.42 -8.68
C ARG A 112 -12.03 4.76 -8.95
N LYS A 113 -11.37 5.39 -7.97
CA LYS A 113 -9.95 5.72 -7.97
C LYS A 113 -9.29 5.18 -6.69
N ILE A 114 -8.10 4.62 -6.80
CA ILE A 114 -7.31 4.11 -5.68
C ILE A 114 -5.94 4.76 -5.70
N PRO A 115 -5.63 5.65 -4.73
CA PRO A 115 -4.28 6.11 -4.52
C PRO A 115 -3.45 4.97 -3.91
N ARG A 116 -2.30 4.67 -4.51
CA ARG A 116 -1.31 3.71 -4.01
C ARG A 116 0.02 4.44 -3.86
N ASP A 117 0.68 4.28 -2.72
CA ASP A 117 2.02 4.80 -2.52
C ASP A 117 3.01 4.01 -3.40
N ILE A 118 4.04 4.65 -3.94
CA ILE A 118 5.10 3.97 -4.72
C ILE A 118 5.79 2.88 -3.89
N HIS A 119 5.86 3.06 -2.57
CA HIS A 119 6.43 2.12 -1.61
C HIS A 119 5.36 1.29 -0.90
N GLU A 120 4.15 1.16 -1.46
CA GLU A 120 3.08 0.40 -0.81
C GLU A 120 3.44 -1.07 -0.60
N HIS A 121 4.28 -1.65 -1.48
CA HIS A 121 4.79 -3.01 -1.27
C HIS A 121 5.55 -3.15 0.06
N ALA A 122 6.44 -2.20 0.38
CA ALA A 122 7.17 -2.23 1.65
C ALA A 122 6.24 -2.05 2.87
N ARG A 123 5.14 -1.30 2.69
CA ARG A 123 4.10 -1.20 3.72
C ARG A 123 3.34 -2.51 3.89
N ASP A 124 3.05 -3.22 2.79
CA ASP A 124 2.40 -4.52 2.82
C ASP A 124 3.29 -5.58 3.51
N VAL A 125 4.60 -5.55 3.25
CA VAL A 125 5.60 -6.40 3.95
C VAL A 125 5.60 -6.10 5.45
N ALA A 126 5.69 -4.84 5.86
CA ALA A 126 5.63 -4.46 7.27
C ALA A 126 4.31 -4.91 7.94
N ARG A 127 3.17 -4.81 7.22
CA ARG A 127 1.88 -5.30 7.70
C ARG A 127 1.84 -6.83 7.87
N SER A 128 2.54 -7.59 7.02
CA SER A 128 2.58 -9.06 7.16
C SER A 128 3.29 -9.54 8.41
N PHE A 129 4.18 -8.71 8.99
CA PHE A 129 4.83 -9.00 10.28
C PHE A 129 3.98 -8.63 11.48
N ALA A 130 2.96 -7.77 11.32
CA ALA A 130 2.08 -7.37 12.41
C ALA A 130 1.29 -8.59 12.94
N GLY A 131 1.50 -8.93 14.21
CA GLY A 131 0.88 -10.08 14.87
C GLY A 131 1.66 -11.39 14.80
N THR A 132 2.88 -11.38 14.26
CA THR A 132 3.82 -12.51 14.37
C THR A 132 4.50 -12.54 15.75
N GLU A 133 5.00 -13.72 16.16
CA GLU A 133 5.71 -13.88 17.44
C GLU A 133 6.99 -13.00 17.45
N GLY A 134 7.03 -12.01 18.34
CA GLY A 134 8.09 -10.99 18.40
C GLY A 134 7.73 -9.62 17.81
N PHE A 135 6.46 -9.37 17.47
CA PHE A 135 5.91 -8.03 17.24
C PHE A 135 5.38 -7.39 18.52
#